data_AF-A0A914TL79-F1
#
_entry.id   AF-A0A914TL79-F1
#
_cell.length_a   1.000
_cell.length_b   1.000
_cell.length_c   1.000
_cell.angle_alpha   90.00
_cell.angle_beta   90.00
_cell.angle_gamma   90.00
#
_symmetry.space_group_name_H-M   'P 1'
#
loop_
_entity.id
_entity.type
_entity.pdbx_description
1 polymer ?
#
loop_
_entity_poly.entity_id
_entity_poly.type
_entity_poly.pdbx_seq_one_letter_code
_entity_poly.pdbx_strand_id
1 'polypeptide(L)'
;MAARNSYSLKKIYEENNGEFIDNKEITKMIVAIPIVKPKAKEAMPFVQFIKDKVGQRGIQALDLIFNIDQRKVFEEMIEYLKGALKIDDIVIESVEETADQTLASKVVPGTPIVNFS
;
A
#
# COMPACT_ATOMS: atom_id res chain seq x y z
N MET A 1 20.35 -2.86 -5.45
CA MET A 1 19.62 -2.59 -4.19
C MET A 1 19.81 -1.14 -3.69
N ALA A 2 21.02 -0.55 -3.79
CA ALA A 2 21.30 0.83 -3.35
C ALA A 2 20.47 1.93 -4.04
N ALA A 3 20.14 1.81 -5.33
CA ALA A 3 19.35 2.83 -6.05
C ALA A 3 17.87 2.90 -5.63
N ARG A 4 17.33 1.85 -4.98
CA ARG A 4 15.91 1.79 -4.59
C ARG A 4 15.62 2.64 -3.34
N ASN A 5 16.63 2.87 -2.50
CA ASN A 5 16.49 3.60 -1.24
C ASN A 5 16.75 5.11 -1.36
N SER A 6 17.36 5.58 -2.46
CA SER A 6 17.70 6.99 -2.62
C SER A 6 16.49 7.92 -2.79
N TYR A 7 15.34 7.37 -3.19
CA TYR A 7 14.16 8.13 -3.61
C TYR A 7 12.87 7.72 -2.89
N SER A 8 12.96 7.08 -1.71
CA SER A 8 11.77 6.70 -0.96
C SER A 8 11.17 7.90 -0.22
N LEU A 9 9.84 8.00 -0.19
CA LEU A 9 9.14 9.02 0.62
C LEU A 9 9.49 8.89 2.10
N LYS A 10 9.73 7.66 2.57
CA LYS A 10 10.13 7.38 3.95
C LYS A 10 11.45 8.06 4.30
N LYS A 11 12.46 7.88 3.46
CA LYS A 11 13.78 8.47 3.66
C LYS A 11 13.72 9.99 3.66
N ILE A 12 12.99 10.58 2.69
CA ILE A 12 12.81 12.04 2.60
C ILE A 12 12.13 12.58 3.87
N TYR A 13 11.11 11.88 4.35
CA TYR A 13 10.38 12.25 5.56
C TYR A 13 11.28 12.20 6.81
N GLU A 14 12.09 11.16 6.94
CA GLU A 14 13.05 10.99 8.05
C GLU A 14 14.18 12.05 8.00
N GLU A 15 14.73 12.33 6.80
CA GLU A 15 15.78 13.34 6.61
C GLU A 15 15.29 14.78 6.77
N ASN A 16 14.00 15.02 6.60
CA ASN A 16 13.36 16.33 6.76
C ASN A 16 12.60 16.44 8.10
N ASN A 17 13.15 15.88 9.17
CA ASN A 17 12.66 16.01 10.55
C ASN A 17 11.17 15.60 10.74
N GLY A 18 10.70 14.60 10.01
CA GLY A 18 9.32 14.13 10.12
C GLY A 18 8.32 15.01 9.37
N GLU A 19 8.77 15.74 8.36
CA GLU A 19 7.91 16.53 7.49
C GLU A 19 8.13 16.18 6.02
N PHE A 20 7.06 16.24 5.22
CA PHE A 20 7.20 16.09 3.78
C PHE A 20 7.67 17.40 3.15
N ILE A 21 8.61 17.29 2.21
CA ILE A 21 9.03 18.41 1.36
C ILE A 21 7.89 18.88 0.43
N ASP A 22 8.08 20.05 -0.18
CA ASP A 22 7.11 20.68 -1.09
C ASP A 22 6.77 19.77 -2.29
N ASN A 23 5.50 19.82 -2.71
CA ASN A 23 4.99 18.99 -3.81
C ASN A 23 5.73 19.23 -5.13
N LYS A 24 6.27 20.43 -5.38
CA LYS A 24 7.07 20.72 -6.57
C LYS A 24 8.41 19.98 -6.54
N GLU A 25 9.06 19.89 -5.38
CA GLU A 25 10.31 19.15 -5.24
C GLU A 25 10.07 17.64 -5.38
N ILE A 26 8.98 17.11 -4.80
CA ILE A 26 8.58 15.70 -5.02
C ILE A 26 8.31 15.44 -6.51
N THR A 27 7.63 16.36 -7.21
CA THR A 27 7.36 16.23 -8.64
C THR A 27 8.66 16.16 -9.45
N LYS A 28 9.66 17.01 -9.14
CA LYS A 28 10.98 16.97 -9.78
C LYS A 28 11.67 15.62 -9.55
N MET A 29 11.58 15.06 -8.35
CA MET A 29 12.14 13.74 -8.04
C MET A 29 11.43 12.63 -8.83
N ILE A 30 10.10 12.65 -8.89
CA ILE A 30 9.30 11.66 -9.64
C ILE A 30 9.73 11.60 -11.11
N VAL A 31 9.87 12.76 -11.78
CA VAL A 31 10.25 12.80 -13.20
C VAL A 31 11.73 12.45 -13.44
N ALA A 32 12.57 12.56 -12.41
CA ALA A 32 13.97 12.16 -12.45
C ALA A 32 14.18 10.64 -12.33
N ILE A 33 13.19 9.90 -11.81
CA ILE A 33 13.28 8.44 -11.63
C ILE A 33 12.76 7.74 -12.90
N PRO A 34 13.61 7.08 -13.71
CA PRO A 34 13.21 6.54 -15.00
C PRO A 34 12.07 5.52 -14.96
N ILE A 35 11.98 4.71 -13.89
CA ILE A 35 10.93 3.69 -13.72
C ILE A 35 9.59 4.29 -13.27
N VAL A 36 9.60 5.46 -12.60
CA VAL A 36 8.37 6.12 -12.13
C VAL A 36 7.88 7.15 -13.15
N LYS A 37 8.77 7.76 -13.94
CA LYS A 37 8.45 8.77 -14.96
C LYS A 37 7.27 8.38 -15.89
N PRO A 38 7.15 7.14 -16.42
CA PRO A 38 6.00 6.72 -17.23
C PRO A 38 4.66 6.79 -16.48
N LYS A 39 4.72 6.74 -15.15
CA LYS A 39 3.59 6.75 -14.22
C LYS A 39 3.46 8.07 -13.44
N ALA A 40 4.13 9.13 -13.87
CA ALA A 40 4.16 10.41 -13.15
C ALA A 40 2.77 11.03 -12.90
N LYS A 41 1.79 10.80 -13.80
CA LYS A 41 0.39 11.27 -13.60
C LYS A 41 -0.30 10.59 -12.41
N GLU A 42 0.02 9.33 -12.16
CA GLU A 42 -0.53 8.53 -11.05
C GLU A 42 0.28 8.76 -9.75
N ALA A 43 1.55 9.14 -9.88
CA ALA A 43 2.48 9.26 -8.78
C ALA A 43 2.13 10.39 -7.79
N MET A 44 1.68 11.57 -8.24
CA MET A 44 1.30 12.66 -7.32
C MET A 44 0.03 12.37 -6.51
N PRO A 45 -1.05 11.83 -7.10
CA PRO A 45 -2.18 11.30 -6.33
C PRO A 45 -1.75 10.27 -5.29
N PHE A 46 -0.82 9.37 -5.63
CA PHE A 46 -0.26 8.41 -4.68
C PHE A 46 0.53 9.08 -3.54
N VAL A 47 1.36 10.09 -3.83
CA VAL A 47 2.07 10.87 -2.81
C VAL A 47 1.07 11.51 -1.84
N GLN A 48 0.01 12.14 -2.34
CA GLN A 48 -1.00 12.75 -1.49
C GLN A 48 -1.69 11.72 -0.60
N PHE A 49 -2.07 10.57 -1.18
CA PHE A 49 -2.62 9.46 -0.42
C PHE A 49 -1.69 9.01 0.72
N ILE A 50 -0.38 8.90 0.47
CA ILE A 50 0.61 8.55 1.50
C ILE A 50 0.70 9.64 2.57
N LYS A 51 0.69 10.93 2.21
CA LYS A 51 0.68 12.05 3.18
C LYS A 51 -0.54 11.96 4.11
N ASP A 52 -1.72 11.70 3.54
CA ASP A 52 -2.96 11.55 4.31
C ASP A 52 -2.89 10.34 5.25
N LYS A 53 -2.32 9.20 4.79
CA LYS A 53 -2.11 8.02 5.63
C LYS A 53 -1.12 8.26 6.77
N VAL A 54 -0.05 9.02 6.53
CA VAL A 54 0.88 9.44 7.59
C VAL A 54 0.19 10.33 8.60
N GLY A 55 -0.68 11.25 8.16
CA GLY A 55 -1.50 12.06 9.07
C GLY A 55 -2.43 11.24 9.96
N GLN A 56 -2.91 10.09 9.47
CA GLN A 56 -3.84 9.21 10.21
C GLN A 56 -3.14 8.17 11.09
N ARG A 57 -2.04 7.58 10.61
CA ARG A 57 -1.40 6.40 11.23
C ARG A 57 0.06 6.65 11.64
N GLY A 58 0.57 7.86 11.44
CA GLY A 58 1.96 8.22 11.71
C GLY A 58 2.94 7.59 10.70
N ILE A 59 4.22 7.59 11.08
CA ILE A 59 5.33 7.14 10.22
C ILE A 59 5.20 5.70 9.72
N GLN A 60 4.45 4.84 10.43
CA GLN A 60 4.20 3.45 10.04
C GLN A 60 3.48 3.34 8.68
N ALA A 61 2.76 4.38 8.24
CA ALA A 61 2.16 4.41 6.90
C ALA A 61 3.19 4.41 5.76
N LEU A 62 4.46 4.66 6.07
CA LEU A 62 5.57 4.62 5.11
C LEU A 62 6.29 3.25 5.08
N ASP A 63 5.88 2.30 5.92
CA ASP A 63 6.46 0.96 5.93
C ASP A 63 6.05 0.19 4.67
N LEU A 64 7.05 -0.42 4.01
CA LEU A 64 6.84 -1.18 2.78
C LEU A 64 6.19 -2.54 3.01
N ILE A 65 6.31 -3.06 4.23
CA ILE A 65 5.87 -4.38 4.63
C ILE A 65 5.03 -4.22 5.88
N PHE A 66 3.91 -4.90 5.91
CA PHE A 66 3.09 -4.98 7.10
C PHE A 66 3.75 -5.92 8.11
N ASN A 67 3.79 -5.52 9.38
CA ASN A 67 4.51 -6.24 10.43
C ASN A 67 3.82 -7.54 10.90
N ILE A 68 2.64 -7.86 10.37
CA ILE A 68 1.90 -9.09 10.66
C ILE A 68 1.64 -9.87 9.37
N ASP A 69 1.58 -11.20 9.50
CA ASP A 69 1.10 -12.08 8.46
C ASP A 69 -0.42 -11.94 8.34
N GLN A 70 -0.85 -11.08 7.41
CA GLN A 70 -2.26 -10.74 7.23
C GLN A 70 -3.09 -11.96 6.85
N ARG A 71 -2.55 -12.85 6.00
CA ARG A 71 -3.25 -14.07 5.56
C ARG A 71 -3.50 -14.97 6.75
N LYS A 72 -2.47 -15.25 7.54
CA LYS A 72 -2.59 -16.08 8.75
C LYS A 72 -3.63 -15.52 9.73
N VAL A 73 -3.64 -14.19 9.94
CA VAL A 73 -4.64 -13.55 10.82
C VAL A 73 -6.06 -13.78 10.31
N PHE A 74 -6.30 -13.67 9.00
CA PHE A 74 -7.62 -13.98 8.45
C PHE A 74 -7.98 -15.46 8.57
N GLU A 75 -7.04 -16.36 8.27
CA GLU A 75 -7.22 -17.81 8.38
C GLU A 75 -7.59 -18.24 9.81
N GLU A 76 -6.95 -17.66 10.83
CA GLU A 76 -7.27 -17.89 12.25
C GLU A 76 -8.67 -17.38 12.65
N MET A 77 -9.24 -16.44 11.88
CA MET A 77 -10.53 -15.80 12.17
C MET A 77 -11.68 -16.31 11.28
N ILE A 78 -11.46 -17.24 10.34
CA ILE A 78 -12.46 -17.67 9.34
C ILE A 78 -13.78 -18.10 10.00
N GLU A 79 -13.74 -18.99 10.99
CA GLU A 79 -14.96 -19.52 11.61
C GLU A 79 -15.78 -18.44 12.32
N TYR A 80 -15.10 -17.49 12.97
CA TYR A 80 -15.75 -16.33 13.56
C TYR A 80 -16.41 -15.46 12.49
N LEU A 81 -15.68 -15.15 11.40
CA LEU A 81 -16.19 -14.32 10.31
C LEU A 81 -17.40 -14.97 9.62
N LYS A 82 -17.35 -16.28 9.35
CA LYS A 82 -18.48 -17.05 8.82
C LYS A 82 -19.72 -16.93 9.70
N GLY A 83 -19.56 -17.16 11.01
CA GLY A 83 -20.66 -17.04 11.97
C GLY A 83 -21.21 -15.63 12.10
N ALA A 84 -20.33 -14.61 12.16
CA ALA A 84 -20.72 -13.22 12.31
C ALA A 84 -21.41 -12.65 11.06
N LEU A 85 -20.91 -13.00 9.87
CA LEU A 85 -21.44 -12.54 8.58
C LEU A 85 -22.58 -13.44 8.05
N LYS A 86 -22.82 -14.60 8.67
CA LYS A 86 -23.81 -15.61 8.25
C LYS A 86 -23.60 -16.06 6.81
N ILE A 87 -22.35 -16.40 6.48
CA ILE A 87 -21.93 -16.89 5.17
C ILE A 87 -21.39 -18.31 5.29
N ASP A 88 -21.63 -19.12 4.28
CA ASP A 88 -21.27 -20.55 4.30
C ASP A 88 -19.76 -20.75 4.17
N ASP A 89 -19.12 -19.98 3.27
CA ASP A 89 -17.69 -20.09 3.02
C ASP A 89 -16.98 -18.76 2.82
N ILE A 90 -15.67 -18.75 3.11
CA ILE A 90 -14.76 -17.63 2.88
C ILE A 90 -13.52 -18.18 2.20
N VAL A 91 -13.25 -17.71 0.99
CA VAL A 91 -12.02 -18.01 0.26
C VAL A 91 -11.09 -16.80 0.36
N ILE A 92 -9.87 -17.05 0.86
CA ILE A 92 -8.81 -16.05 0.90
C ILE A 92 -7.86 -16.34 -0.26
N GLU A 93 -7.71 -15.38 -1.16
CA GLU A 93 -6.88 -15.49 -2.36
C GLU A 93 -5.79 -14.40 -2.36
N SER A 94 -4.57 -14.80 -2.70
CA SER A 94 -3.42 -13.89 -2.85
C SER A 94 -3.36 -13.31 -4.26
N VAL A 95 -2.68 -12.17 -4.43
CA VAL A 95 -2.57 -11.52 -5.75
C VAL A 95 -1.82 -12.38 -6.78
N GLU A 96 -1.01 -13.33 -6.32
CA GLU A 96 -0.30 -14.32 -7.14
C GLU A 96 -1.20 -15.50 -7.56
N GLU A 97 -2.27 -15.76 -6.80
CA GLU A 97 -3.20 -16.88 -7.03
C GLU A 97 -4.37 -16.45 -7.92
N THR A 98 -4.73 -15.17 -7.90
CA THR A 98 -5.92 -14.66 -8.60
C THR A 98 -5.77 -14.60 -10.12
N ALA A 99 -6.81 -15.06 -10.81
CA ALA A 99 -6.91 -14.93 -12.27
C ALA A 99 -7.29 -13.50 -12.71
N ASP A 100 -7.89 -12.69 -11.83
CA ASP A 100 -8.31 -11.32 -12.14
C ASP A 100 -7.15 -10.33 -11.94
N GLN A 101 -6.41 -10.09 -13.02
CA GLN A 101 -5.30 -9.13 -13.05
C GLN A 101 -5.75 -7.68 -12.78
N THR A 102 -7.02 -7.36 -13.04
CA THR A 102 -7.55 -6.02 -12.76
C THR A 102 -7.74 -5.84 -11.26
N LEU A 103 -8.28 -6.84 -10.57
CA LEU A 103 -8.37 -6.86 -9.11
C LEU A 103 -6.98 -6.87 -8.47
N ALA A 104 -6.08 -7.75 -8.93
CA ALA A 104 -4.72 -7.87 -8.41
C ALA A 104 -3.98 -6.51 -8.40
N SER A 105 -4.15 -5.70 -9.45
CA SER A 105 -3.52 -4.38 -9.56
C SER A 105 -4.02 -3.32 -8.57
N LYS A 106 -5.19 -3.54 -7.93
CA LYS A 106 -5.84 -2.59 -7.02
C LYS A 106 -5.68 -2.98 -5.55
N VAL A 107 -5.36 -4.25 -5.26
CA VAL A 107 -5.17 -4.73 -3.89
C VAL A 107 -3.87 -4.15 -3.31
N VAL A 108 -3.94 -3.67 -2.07
CA VAL A 108 -2.77 -3.19 -1.33
C VAL A 108 -2.76 -3.79 0.09
N PRO A 109 -1.58 -4.02 0.70
CA PRO A 109 -1.47 -4.53 2.05
C PRO A 109 -2.31 -3.74 3.07
N GLY A 110 -3.02 -4.46 3.95
CA GLY A 110 -3.88 -3.88 4.99
C GLY A 110 -5.21 -3.30 4.50
N THR A 111 -5.53 -3.42 3.20
CA THR A 111 -6.83 -3.05 2.62
C THR A 111 -7.30 -4.14 1.65
N PRO A 112 -7.72 -5.31 2.14
CA PRO A 112 -8.20 -6.39 1.27
C PRO A 112 -9.50 -5.97 0.55
N ILE A 113 -9.70 -6.50 -0.65
CA ILE A 113 -10.96 -6.36 -1.39
C ILE A 113 -11.85 -7.55 -1.04
N VAL A 114 -13.12 -7.29 -0.72
CA VAL A 114 -14.10 -8.32 -0.36
C VAL A 114 -15.18 -8.34 -1.43
N ASN A 115 -15.40 -9.51 -2.03
CA ASN A 115 -16.47 -9.75 -3.00
C ASN A 115 -17.42 -10.82 -2.44
N PHE A 116 -18.72 -10.58 -2.56
CA PHE A 116 -19.75 -11.55 -2.23
C PHE A 116 -20.36 -12.08 -3.53
N SER A 117 -20.58 -13.39 -3.59
CA SER A 117 -21.16 -14.10 -4.73
C SER A 117 -22.32 -14.97 -4.27
#